data_AF-A0A3P6TKW1-F1
#
_entry.id   AF-A0A3P6TKW1-F1
#
_cell.length_a   1.000
_cell.length_b   1.000
_cell.length_c   1.000
_cell.angle_alpha   90.00
_cell.angle_beta   90.00
_cell.angle_gamma   90.00
#
_symmetry.space_group_name_H-M   'P 1'
#
loop_
_entity.id
_entity.type
_entity.pdbx_description
1 polymer ?
#
loop_
_entity_poly.entity_id
_entity_poly.type
_entity_poly.pdbx_seq_one_letter_code
_entity_poly.pdbx_strand_id
1 'polypeptide(L)'
;MWIICLEKPKTNEAVTCLEEFAVVNRSTLTAGSERPLKLVYSGEVDAINAEGDIVELKTQRYALNNTFWKYKSLKWWLQSHLLGIRDIVVGYRDDDGIVTKVELLHTNDLYKRGEWSANVCMGVLYKVLSEVQSQLKRNGKPCIVRYQGDSKVTVHRAAPADVDFFTSRFKTHFQL
;
A
#
# COMPACT_ATOMS: atom_id res chain seq x y z
N MET A 1 9.83 18.73 3.35
CA MET A 1 10.39 17.48 2.81
C MET A 1 11.22 16.74 3.87
N TRP A 2 10.78 15.57 4.32
CA TRP A 2 11.45 14.75 5.34
C TRP A 2 12.12 13.54 4.71
N ILE A 3 13.05 13.81 3.79
CA ILE A 3 13.77 12.76 3.11
C ILE A 3 15.19 12.87 3.63
N ILE A 4 15.61 11.84 4.39
CA ILE A 4 16.93 11.58 4.96
C ILE A 4 17.02 11.85 6.48
N CYS A 5 17.13 10.77 7.25
CA CYS A 5 17.37 10.72 8.70
C CYS A 5 18.75 11.26 9.16
N LEU A 6 19.46 12.02 8.31
CA LEU A 6 20.80 12.57 8.57
C LEU A 6 20.77 14.05 8.96
N GLU A 7 19.66 14.77 8.70
CA GLU A 7 19.51 16.17 9.07
C GLU A 7 18.58 16.35 10.26
N LYS A 8 18.84 17.39 11.06
CA LYS A 8 17.97 17.73 12.19
C LYS A 8 16.58 18.13 11.70
N PRO A 9 15.53 17.72 12.41
CA PRO A 9 14.20 18.07 12.01
C PRO A 9 13.87 19.58 12.06
N LYS A 10 13.42 20.13 10.92
CA LYS A 10 12.77 21.44 10.79
C LYS A 10 11.34 21.39 11.34
N THR A 11 11.17 21.78 12.60
CA THR A 11 9.87 21.74 13.31
C THR A 11 9.14 23.08 13.36
N ASN A 12 9.72 24.13 12.80
CA ASN A 12 9.21 25.51 12.82
C ASN A 12 8.74 26.02 11.44
N GLU A 13 8.56 25.11 10.48
CA GLU A 13 8.06 25.40 9.13
C GLU A 13 6.66 24.75 8.96
N ALA A 14 5.87 25.26 8.01
CA ALA A 14 4.57 24.68 7.71
C ALA A 14 4.71 23.27 7.11
N VAL A 15 3.89 22.32 7.59
CA VAL A 15 3.79 20.99 6.99
C VAL A 15 2.85 21.05 5.79
N THR A 16 3.28 20.50 4.65
CA THR A 16 2.50 20.39 3.43
C THR A 16 2.37 18.93 3.01
N CYS A 17 1.23 18.56 2.43
CA CYS A 17 0.99 17.25 1.82
C CYS A 17 1.18 17.27 0.30
N LEU A 18 1.78 18.34 -0.25
CA LEU A 18 2.05 18.46 -1.69
C LEU A 18 3.34 17.75 -2.12
N GLU A 19 4.30 17.63 -1.19
CA GLU A 19 5.57 16.97 -1.45
C GLU A 19 5.44 15.48 -1.14
N GLU A 20 5.63 14.64 -2.15
CA GLU A 20 5.58 13.19 -2.04
C GLU A 20 6.82 12.58 -2.69
N PHE A 21 7.33 11.50 -2.11
CA PHE A 21 8.35 10.66 -2.74
C PHE A 21 7.75 9.28 -2.95
N ALA A 22 7.79 8.80 -4.19
CA ALA A 22 7.20 7.52 -4.57
C ALA A 22 8.21 6.61 -5.27
N VAL A 23 8.12 5.32 -4.97
CA VAL A 23 8.93 4.28 -5.61
C VAL A 23 8.07 3.50 -6.60
N VAL A 24 8.68 3.08 -7.72
CA VAL A 24 8.05 2.19 -8.70
C VAL A 24 8.56 0.77 -8.48
N ASN A 25 7.65 -0.12 -8.13
CA ASN A 25 7.92 -1.52 -7.85
C ASN A 25 7.53 -2.41 -9.01
N ARG A 26 8.34 -3.42 -9.25
CA ARG A 26 8.00 -4.56 -10.11
C ARG A 26 8.02 -5.82 -9.24
N SER A 27 6.89 -6.52 -9.18
CA SER A 27 6.80 -7.77 -8.44
C SER A 27 6.10 -8.86 -9.24
N THR A 28 6.17 -10.08 -8.72
CA THR A 28 5.41 -11.22 -9.25
C THR A 28 4.56 -11.77 -8.13
N LEU A 29 3.24 -11.78 -8.33
CA LEU A 29 2.28 -12.36 -7.40
C LEU A 29 1.94 -13.78 -7.82
N THR A 30 2.11 -14.71 -6.90
CA THR A 30 1.87 -16.15 -7.09
C THR A 30 0.80 -16.67 -6.14
N ALA A 31 -0.01 -17.63 -6.58
CA ALA A 31 -0.97 -18.33 -5.72
C ALA A 31 -0.96 -19.83 -6.03
N GLY A 32 -0.29 -20.63 -5.21
CA GLY A 32 -0.16 -22.07 -5.43
C GLY A 32 0.49 -22.38 -6.78
N SER A 33 -0.17 -23.24 -7.56
CA SER A 33 0.28 -23.67 -8.90
C SER A 33 -0.27 -22.81 -10.05
N GLU A 34 -0.99 -21.74 -9.74
CA GLU A 34 -1.61 -20.87 -10.74
C GLU A 34 -0.58 -20.03 -11.51
N ARG A 35 -1.00 -19.47 -12.65
CA ARG A 35 -0.14 -18.61 -13.48
C ARG A 35 0.30 -17.36 -12.69
N PRO A 36 1.61 -17.07 -12.60
CA PRO A 36 2.07 -15.85 -11.93
C PRO A 36 1.56 -14.57 -12.61
N LEU A 37 1.13 -13.60 -11.80
CA LEU A 37 0.78 -12.26 -12.24
C LEU A 37 1.98 -11.32 -12.08
N LYS A 38 2.39 -10.67 -13.17
CA LYS A 38 3.44 -9.64 -13.13
C LYS A 38 2.79 -8.30 -12.82
N LEU A 39 3.27 -7.64 -11.79
CA LEU A 39 2.74 -6.36 -11.32
C LEU A 39 3.79 -5.26 -11.49
N VAL A 40 3.31 -4.10 -11.93
CA VAL A 40 4.04 -2.83 -11.86
C VAL A 40 3.11 -1.84 -11.17
N TYR A 41 3.57 -1.23 -10.10
CA TYR A 41 2.81 -0.28 -9.29
C TYR A 41 3.76 0.69 -8.60
N SER A 42 3.22 1.81 -8.15
CA SER A 42 3.96 2.77 -7.34
C SER A 42 3.31 2.94 -5.97
N GLY A 43 4.10 3.36 -4.99
CA GLY A 43 3.60 3.80 -3.69
C GLY A 43 4.48 4.89 -3.11
N GLU A 44 3.86 5.81 -2.39
CA GLU A 44 4.54 6.79 -1.55
C GLU A 44 5.37 6.07 -0.49
N VAL A 45 6.49 6.68 -0.11
CA VAL A 45 7.40 6.23 0.94
C VAL A 45 7.74 7.40 1.85
N ASP A 46 7.70 7.16 3.16
CA ASP A 46 7.84 8.24 4.14
C ASP A 46 9.28 8.71 4.31
N ALA A 47 10.24 7.78 4.40
CA ALA A 47 11.64 8.12 4.65
C ALA A 47 12.62 7.03 4.18
N ILE A 48 13.90 7.40 4.19
CA ILE A 48 15.05 6.51 3.97
C ILE A 48 15.97 6.64 5.19
N ASN A 49 16.36 5.50 5.78
CA ASN A 49 17.28 5.45 6.92
C ASN A 49 18.74 5.69 6.49
N ALA A 50 19.68 5.66 7.45
CA ALA A 50 21.09 5.92 7.17
C ALA A 50 21.73 4.83 6.28
N GLU A 51 21.17 3.63 6.30
CA GLU A 51 21.59 2.46 5.53
C GLU A 51 21.05 2.47 4.09
N GLY A 52 20.18 3.43 3.74
CA GLY A 52 19.55 3.51 2.44
C GLY A 52 18.30 2.65 2.27
N ASP A 53 17.82 2.03 3.35
CA ASP A 53 16.56 1.30 3.34
C ASP A 53 15.37 2.25 3.50
N ILE A 54 14.30 1.93 2.78
CA ILE A 54 13.01 2.62 2.92
C ILE A 54 12.35 2.19 4.23
N VAL A 55 11.82 3.17 4.96
CA VAL A 55 11.08 2.97 6.22
C VAL A 55 9.73 3.68 6.17
N GLU A 56 8.75 3.11 6.85
CA GLU A 56 7.41 3.71 7.02
C GLU A 56 7.33 4.40 8.38
N LEU A 57 6.67 5.55 8.46
CA LEU A 57 6.43 6.30 9.68
C LEU A 57 4.95 6.23 10.04
N LYS A 58 4.62 5.75 11.24
CA LYS A 58 3.24 5.69 11.72
C LYS A 58 3.10 6.29 13.10
N THR A 59 1.90 6.82 13.39
CA THR A 59 1.52 7.20 14.75
C THR A 59 0.44 6.27 15.31
N GLN A 60 0.52 6.01 16.61
CA GLN A 60 -0.44 5.19 17.34
C GLN A 60 -0.75 5.80 18.70
N ARG A 61 -2.01 5.79 19.11
CA ARG A 61 -2.42 6.22 20.45
C ARG A 61 -1.92 5.21 21.49
N TYR A 62 -1.09 5.65 22.43
CA TYR A 62 -0.51 4.93 23.58
C TYR A 62 0.26 3.62 23.29
N ALA A 63 -0.37 2.60 22.67
CA ALA A 63 0.21 1.28 22.48
C ALA A 63 -0.44 0.48 21.33
N LEU A 64 0.23 -0.60 20.91
CA LEU A 64 -0.31 -1.60 19.98
C LEU A 64 -1.22 -2.59 20.73
N ASN A 65 -2.43 -2.16 21.04
CA ASN A 65 -3.43 -2.97 21.76
C ASN A 65 -4.16 -3.99 20.85
N ASN A 66 -5.08 -4.78 21.39
CA ASN A 66 -5.82 -5.79 20.63
C ASN A 66 -6.61 -5.19 19.45
N THR A 67 -7.16 -3.99 19.60
CA THR A 67 -7.85 -3.28 18.51
C THR A 67 -6.90 -2.96 17.36
N PHE A 68 -5.65 -2.57 17.66
CA PHE A 68 -4.61 -2.41 16.64
C PHE A 68 -4.36 -3.73 15.90
N TRP A 69 -4.10 -4.82 16.63
CA TRP A 69 -3.78 -6.12 16.05
C TRP A 69 -4.93 -6.73 15.25
N LYS A 70 -6.17 -6.40 15.59
CA LYS A 70 -7.36 -6.88 14.89
C LYS A 70 -7.68 -6.09 13.63
N TYR A 71 -7.51 -4.76 13.64
CA TYR A 71 -8.05 -3.90 12.57
C TYR A 71 -7.03 -3.04 11.82
N LYS A 72 -5.93 -2.63 12.46
CA LYS A 72 -4.95 -1.70 11.86
C LYS A 72 -3.71 -2.43 11.35
N SER A 73 -3.27 -3.48 12.04
CA SER A 73 -2.09 -4.27 11.69
C SER A 73 -2.13 -4.81 10.25
N LEU A 74 -3.30 -5.28 9.79
CA LEU A 74 -3.50 -5.74 8.41
C LEU A 74 -3.21 -4.63 7.39
N LYS A 75 -3.68 -3.41 7.66
CA LYS A 75 -3.50 -2.26 6.76
C LYS A 75 -2.03 -1.87 6.69
N TRP A 76 -1.37 -1.78 7.84
CA TRP A 76 0.06 -1.48 7.93
C TRP A 76 0.90 -2.54 7.23
N TRP A 77 0.52 -3.81 7.41
CA TRP A 77 1.21 -4.91 6.77
C TRP A 77 1.05 -4.86 5.26
N LEU A 78 -0.18 -4.73 4.76
CA LEU A 78 -0.43 -4.78 3.32
C LEU A 78 0.29 -3.63 2.59
N GLN A 79 0.27 -2.42 3.15
CA GLN A 79 1.00 -1.27 2.60
C GLN A 79 2.51 -1.54 2.56
N SER A 80 3.10 -1.89 3.70
CA SER A 80 4.55 -2.07 3.84
C SER A 80 5.05 -3.28 3.05
N HIS A 81 4.32 -4.40 3.10
CA HIS A 81 4.68 -5.65 2.44
C HIS A 81 4.71 -5.52 0.92
N LEU A 82 3.73 -4.82 0.33
CA LEU A 82 3.72 -4.58 -1.12
C LEU A 82 4.90 -3.70 -1.55
N LEU A 83 5.30 -2.71 -0.75
CA LEU A 83 6.44 -1.86 -1.09
C LEU A 83 7.80 -2.44 -0.67
N GLY A 84 7.83 -3.64 -0.07
CA GLY A 84 9.07 -4.26 0.41
C GLY A 84 9.68 -3.56 1.64
N ILE A 85 8.90 -2.74 2.34
CA ILE A 85 9.34 -2.03 3.55
C ILE A 85 9.45 -3.03 4.69
N ARG A 86 10.64 -3.12 5.29
CA ARG A 86 10.94 -4.05 6.38
C ARG A 86 10.57 -3.48 7.75
N ASP A 87 10.69 -2.16 7.89
CA ASP A 87 10.69 -1.47 9.17
C ASP A 87 9.68 -0.33 9.18
N ILE A 88 8.87 -0.31 10.25
CA ILE A 88 7.90 0.74 10.53
C ILE A 88 8.31 1.41 11.83
N VAL A 89 8.60 2.71 11.79
CA VAL A 89 8.88 3.52 12.97
C VAL A 89 7.55 4.03 13.52
N VAL A 90 7.23 3.63 14.75
CA VAL A 90 5.95 3.93 15.40
C VAL A 90 6.14 4.97 16.48
N GLY A 91 5.59 6.17 16.28
CA GLY A 91 5.44 7.19 17.31
C GLY A 91 4.16 6.96 18.13
N TYR A 92 4.32 6.61 19.41
CA TYR A 92 3.20 6.50 20.34
C TYR A 92 2.87 7.85 20.93
N ARG A 93 1.67 8.34 20.63
CA ARG A 93 1.19 9.62 21.13
C ARG A 93 0.17 9.47 22.25
N ASP A 94 0.17 10.43 23.15
CA ASP A 94 -0.89 10.62 24.13
C ASP A 94 -2.12 11.31 23.54
N ASP A 95 -3.07 11.67 24.42
CA ASP A 95 -4.30 12.36 24.05
C ASP A 95 -4.12 13.85 23.77
N ASP A 96 -3.01 14.45 24.23
CA ASP A 96 -2.60 15.81 23.88
C ASP A 96 -1.91 15.87 22.50
N GLY A 97 -1.72 14.70 21.87
CA GLY A 97 -1.12 14.57 20.54
C GLY A 97 0.40 14.53 20.56
N ILE A 98 1.02 14.44 21.74
CA ILE A 98 2.48 14.43 21.90
C ILE A 98 3.00 13.01 21.79
N VAL A 99 3.99 12.79 20.92
CA VAL A 99 4.69 11.51 20.82
C VAL A 99 5.61 11.36 22.03
N THR A 100 5.30 10.42 22.91
CA THR A 100 6.03 10.17 24.17
C THR A 100 7.00 8.99 24.05
N LYS A 101 6.84 8.15 23.04
CA LYS A 101 7.70 6.98 22.79
C LYS A 101 7.80 6.71 21.29
N VAL A 102 8.97 6.26 20.84
CA VAL A 102 9.17 5.75 19.48
C VAL A 102 9.70 4.33 19.56
N GLU A 103 9.16 3.42 18.75
CA GLU A 103 9.68 2.05 18.60
C GLU A 103 9.76 1.63 17.15
N LEU A 104 10.63 0.67 16.88
CA LEU A 104 10.70 -0.03 15.61
C LEU A 104 9.75 -1.24 15.64
N LEU A 105 8.90 -1.35 14.63
CA LEU A 105 8.05 -2.51 14.39
C LEU A 105 8.41 -3.13 13.04
N HIS A 106 8.83 -4.38 13.04
CA HIS A 106 9.11 -5.08 11.78
C HIS A 106 7.81 -5.49 11.08
N THR A 107 7.74 -5.28 9.76
CA THR A 107 6.59 -5.66 8.92
C THR A 107 6.23 -7.14 9.10
N ASN A 108 7.23 -8.00 9.33
CA ASN A 108 7.01 -9.43 9.53
C ASN A 108 6.28 -9.77 10.83
N ASP A 109 6.34 -8.91 11.85
CA ASP A 109 5.65 -9.16 13.11
C ASP A 109 4.16 -8.87 13.02
N LEU A 110 3.74 -8.07 12.03
CA LEU A 110 2.34 -7.75 11.78
C LEU A 110 1.52 -8.99 11.42
N TYR A 111 1.99 -9.80 10.48
CA TYR A 111 1.26 -11.01 10.07
C TYR A 111 1.44 -12.19 11.03
N LYS A 112 2.48 -12.18 11.87
CA LYS A 112 2.69 -13.21 12.91
C LYS A 112 1.76 -13.04 14.10
N ARG A 113 1.43 -11.79 14.45
CA ARG A 113 0.65 -11.44 15.65
C ARG A 113 -0.77 -10.98 15.34
N GLY A 114 -1.05 -10.60 14.11
CA GLY A 114 -2.37 -10.16 13.68
C GLY A 114 -3.41 -11.27 13.72
N GLU A 115 -4.66 -10.92 14.00
CA GLU A 115 -5.81 -11.84 13.97
C GLU A 115 -6.37 -12.00 12.54
N TRP A 116 -5.48 -12.19 11.56
CA TRP A 116 -5.79 -12.31 10.13
C TRP A 116 -4.72 -13.16 9.42
N SER A 117 -4.98 -13.61 8.20
CA SER A 117 -4.06 -14.48 7.45
C SER A 117 -3.49 -13.79 6.22
N ALA A 118 -2.16 -13.61 6.21
CA ALA A 118 -1.44 -13.07 5.04
C ALA A 118 -1.73 -13.87 3.77
N ASN A 119 -1.77 -15.20 3.86
CA ASN A 119 -2.09 -16.07 2.72
C ASN A 119 -3.50 -15.83 2.19
N VAL A 120 -4.48 -15.60 3.08
CA VAL A 120 -5.85 -15.25 2.66
C VAL A 120 -5.86 -13.88 1.97
N CYS A 121 -5.19 -12.87 2.53
CA CYS A 121 -5.10 -11.54 1.93
C CYS A 121 -4.48 -11.56 0.54
N MET A 122 -3.32 -12.21 0.38
CA MET A 122 -2.65 -12.33 -0.92
C MET A 122 -3.45 -13.21 -1.89
N GLY A 123 -4.13 -14.24 -1.41
CA GLY A 123 -5.02 -15.07 -2.21
C GLY A 123 -6.22 -14.29 -2.76
N VAL A 124 -6.83 -13.41 -1.95
CA VAL A 124 -7.90 -12.51 -2.41
C VAL A 124 -7.36 -11.53 -3.45
N LEU A 125 -6.21 -10.89 -3.19
CA LEU A 125 -5.57 -9.99 -4.15
C LEU A 125 -5.32 -10.69 -5.49
N TYR A 126 -4.76 -11.90 -5.45
CA TYR A 126 -4.51 -12.70 -6.65
C TYR A 126 -5.80 -13.02 -7.41
N LYS A 127 -6.87 -13.44 -6.73
CA LYS A 127 -8.16 -13.75 -7.36
C LYS A 127 -8.75 -12.52 -8.05
N VAL A 128 -8.74 -11.37 -7.39
CA VAL A 128 -9.26 -10.12 -7.96
C VAL A 128 -8.45 -9.70 -9.20
N LEU A 129 -7.12 -9.68 -9.11
CA LEU A 129 -6.27 -9.27 -10.22
C LEU A 129 -6.32 -10.28 -11.39
N SER A 130 -6.46 -11.57 -11.11
CA SER A 130 -6.65 -12.60 -12.13
C SER A 130 -7.95 -12.39 -12.89
N GLU A 131 -9.04 -12.06 -12.19
CA GLU A 131 -10.33 -11.76 -12.82
C GLU A 131 -10.26 -10.49 -13.66
N VAL A 132 -9.62 -9.43 -13.16
CA VAL A 132 -9.35 -8.22 -13.95
C VAL A 132 -8.58 -8.54 -15.23
N GLN A 133 -7.50 -9.32 -15.12
CA GLN A 133 -6.71 -9.73 -16.29
C GLN A 133 -7.53 -10.60 -17.25
N SER A 134 -8.44 -11.45 -16.75
CA SER A 134 -9.28 -12.32 -17.57
C SER A 134 -10.24 -11.52 -18.46
N GLN A 135 -10.74 -10.39 -17.97
CA GLN A 135 -11.66 -9.48 -18.66
C GLN A 135 -10.96 -8.57 -19.68
N LEU A 136 -9.65 -8.34 -19.54
CA LEU A 136 -8.86 -7.39 -20.34
C LEU A 136 -8.10 -8.03 -21.52
N LYS A 137 -8.49 -9.23 -21.97
CA LYS A 137 -7.69 -10.06 -22.91
C LYS A 137 -7.44 -9.51 -24.32
N ARG A 138 -8.06 -8.39 -24.76
CA ARG A 138 -7.65 -7.61 -25.98
C ARG A 138 -8.54 -6.37 -26.20
N ASN A 139 -7.94 -5.21 -26.51
CA ASN A 139 -8.62 -3.92 -26.81
C ASN A 139 -9.87 -3.67 -25.95
N GLY A 140 -9.74 -3.99 -24.66
CA GLY A 140 -10.86 -4.21 -23.77
C GLY A 140 -11.43 -2.90 -23.29
N LYS A 141 -12.76 -2.79 -23.36
CA LYS A 141 -13.52 -1.80 -22.59
C LYS A 141 -13.05 -1.82 -21.13
N PRO A 142 -13.02 -0.65 -20.44
CA PRO A 142 -12.59 -0.60 -19.04
C PRO A 142 -13.41 -1.57 -18.18
N CYS A 143 -12.81 -2.06 -17.09
CA CYS A 143 -13.53 -2.82 -16.08
C CYS A 143 -13.57 -2.05 -14.76
N ILE A 144 -14.70 -2.14 -14.07
CA ILE A 144 -14.89 -1.59 -12.73
C ILE A 144 -14.89 -2.75 -11.75
N VAL A 145 -13.98 -2.70 -10.78
CA VAL A 145 -13.97 -3.57 -9.61
C VAL A 145 -14.79 -2.91 -8.52
N ARG A 146 -15.81 -3.60 -7.99
CA ARG A 146 -16.65 -3.10 -6.89
C ARG A 146 -16.57 -4.05 -5.71
N TYR A 147 -16.33 -3.49 -4.54
CA TYR A 147 -16.61 -4.16 -3.27
C TYR A 147 -18.05 -3.79 -2.87
N GLN A 148 -18.94 -4.76 -2.95
CA GLN A 148 -20.27 -4.68 -2.36
C GLN A 148 -20.15 -5.28 -0.95
N GLY A 149 -20.95 -4.85 0.01
CA GLY A 149 -20.94 -5.42 1.37
C GLY A 149 -21.02 -6.96 1.38
N ASP A 150 -20.83 -7.58 2.54
CA ASP A 150 -20.81 -9.05 2.70
C ASP A 150 -19.65 -9.75 1.99
N SER A 151 -18.49 -9.07 1.91
CA SER A 151 -17.25 -9.65 1.37
C SER A 151 -17.31 -10.04 -0.12
N LYS A 152 -18.22 -9.45 -0.90
CA LYS A 152 -18.37 -9.74 -2.32
C LYS A 152 -17.62 -8.72 -3.17
N VAL A 153 -16.63 -9.19 -3.92
CA VAL A 153 -15.97 -8.41 -4.97
C VAL A 153 -16.55 -8.81 -6.33
N THR A 154 -16.98 -7.83 -7.11
CA THR A 154 -17.43 -8.05 -8.49
C THR A 154 -16.59 -7.26 -9.48
N VAL A 155 -16.42 -7.81 -10.68
CA VAL A 155 -15.71 -7.16 -11.79
C VAL A 155 -16.68 -7.09 -12.96
N HIS A 156 -17.00 -5.87 -13.40
CA HIS A 156 -17.93 -5.63 -14.51
C HIS A 156 -17.26 -4.81 -15.60
N ARG A 157 -17.60 -5.08 -16.86
CA ARG A 157 -17.20 -4.22 -17.99
C ARG A 157 -18.00 -2.92 -17.95
N ALA A 158 -17.35 -1.80 -18.24
CA ALA A 158 -17.93 -0.46 -18.35
C ALA A 158 -17.66 0.12 -19.74
N ALA A 159 -18.43 1.13 -20.18
CA ALA A 159 -18.10 1.79 -21.44
C ALA A 159 -16.89 2.74 -21.26
N PRO A 160 -16.05 2.97 -22.29
CA PRO A 160 -14.91 3.89 -22.21
C PRO A 160 -15.27 5.32 -21.77
N ALA A 161 -16.45 5.81 -22.19
CA ALA A 161 -16.92 7.14 -21.82
C ALA A 161 -17.18 7.29 -20.30
N ASP A 162 -17.42 6.18 -19.61
CA ASP A 162 -17.71 6.18 -18.17
C ASP A 162 -16.42 6.19 -17.34
N VAL A 163 -15.28 5.79 -17.93
CA VAL A 163 -14.01 5.57 -17.23
C VAL A 163 -12.83 5.80 -18.18
N ASP A 164 -12.38 7.05 -18.29
CA ASP A 164 -11.16 7.43 -19.01
C ASP A 164 -10.15 8.10 -18.07
N PHE A 165 -9.15 7.33 -17.63
CA PHE A 165 -8.12 7.78 -16.70
C PHE A 165 -6.75 7.97 -17.36
N PHE A 166 -6.61 7.68 -18.65
CA PHE A 166 -5.35 7.87 -19.36
C PHE A 166 -5.27 9.28 -19.95
N THR A 167 -4.15 9.97 -19.69
CA THR A 167 -3.91 11.28 -20.30
C THR A 167 -3.71 11.16 -21.82
N SER A 168 -4.01 12.23 -22.56
CA SER A 168 -3.79 12.25 -24.03
C SER A 168 -2.34 11.93 -24.39
N ARG A 169 -1.38 12.47 -23.63
CA ARG A 169 0.05 12.19 -23.81
C ARG A 169 0.37 10.69 -23.66
N PHE A 170 -0.22 10.03 -22.67
CA PHE A 170 -0.04 8.60 -22.45
C PHE A 170 -0.59 7.78 -23.61
N LYS A 171 -1.82 8.09 -24.06
CA LYS A 171 -2.46 7.40 -25.19
C LYS A 171 -1.67 7.58 -26.48
N THR A 172 -1.21 8.79 -26.78
CA THR A 172 -0.38 9.07 -27.95
C THR A 172 0.94 8.29 -27.90
N HIS A 173 1.60 8.24 -26.75
CA HIS A 173 2.87 7.54 -26.60
C HIS A 173 2.73 6.02 -26.78
N PHE A 174 1.67 5.42 -26.22
CA PHE A 174 1.45 3.96 -26.24
C PHE A 174 0.51 3.47 -27.36
N GLN A 175 0.04 4.36 -28.23
CA GLN A 175 -0.86 4.04 -29.35
C GLN A 175 -2.16 3.34 -28.90
N LEU A 176 -2.77 3.87 -27.84
CA LEU A 176 -4.05 3.40 -27.26
C LEU A 176 -5.25 4.13 -27.85
#